data_AF-A0A7J3ZL15-F1
#
_entry.id   AF-A0A7J3ZL15-F1
#
_cell.length_a   1.000
_cell.length_b   1.000
_cell.length_c   1.000
_cell.angle_alpha   90.00
_cell.angle_beta   90.00
_cell.angle_gamma   90.00
#
_symmetry.space_group_name_H-M   'P 1'
#
loop_
_entity.id
_entity.type
_entity.pdbx_description
1 polymer ?
#
loop_
_entity_poly.entity_id
_entity_poly.type
_entity_poly.pdbx_seq_one_letter_code
_entity_poly.pdbx_strand_id
1 'polypeptide(L)'
;STIPLLLTFLERLVVVLFHAGTTVWFAYCTKRGACKRVLATLIAIHALVDSLAAYYQITLSATAALIGYLVVLMAVVYMFGKRHRDIVAEKPETILPEY
;
A
#
# COMPACT_ATOMS: atom_id res chain seq x y z
N SER A 1 15.03 23.68 -10.02
CA SER A 1 13.77 23.29 -10.68
C SER A 1 12.64 23.32 -9.67
N THR A 2 11.66 24.21 -9.84
CA THR A 2 10.47 24.29 -8.99
C THR A 2 9.52 23.15 -9.36
N ILE A 3 9.41 22.15 -8.49
CA ILE A 3 8.39 21.11 -8.63
C ILE A 3 7.01 21.78 -8.42
N PRO A 4 6.02 21.55 -9.29
CA PRO A 4 4.69 22.12 -9.11
C PRO A 4 4.10 21.70 -7.77
N LEU A 5 3.51 22.63 -7.03
CA LEU A 5 2.90 22.38 -5.72
C LEU A 5 1.94 21.17 -5.75
N LEU A 6 1.15 21.04 -6.82
CA LEU A 6 0.23 19.94 -7.04
C LEU A 6 0.93 18.57 -7.08
N LEU A 7 2.11 18.49 -7.70
CA LEU A 7 2.86 17.24 -7.80
C LEU A 7 3.34 16.80 -6.42
N THR A 8 3.86 17.73 -5.60
CA THR A 8 4.28 17.44 -4.23
C THR A 8 3.11 17.01 -3.33
N PHE A 9 1.93 17.58 -3.51
CA PHE A 9 0.72 17.13 -2.83
C PHE A 9 0.31 15.71 -3.25
N LEU A 10 0.36 15.41 -4.55
CA LEU A 10 0.03 14.10 -5.08
C LEU A 10 0.98 13.02 -4.54
N GLU A 11 2.28 13.30 -4.53
CA GLU A 11 3.30 12.41 -3.96
C GLU A 11 2.99 12.09 -2.49
N ARG A 12 2.72 13.11 -1.68
CA ARG A 12 2.36 12.94 -0.25
C ARG A 12 1.07 12.16 -0.08
N LEU A 13 0.05 12.44 -0.91
CA LEU A 13 -1.22 11.71 -0.86
C LEU A 13 -1.02 10.23 -1.14
N VAL A 14 -0.22 9.88 -2.16
CA VAL A 14 0.08 8.48 -2.51
C VAL A 14 0.80 7.77 -1.37
N VAL A 15 1.78 8.43 -0.73
CA VAL A 15 2.48 7.87 0.45
C VAL A 15 1.54 7.67 1.64
N VAL A 16 0.63 8.62 1.89
CA VAL A 16 -0.38 8.50 2.96
C VAL A 16 -1.32 7.32 2.67
N LEU A 17 -1.80 7.19 1.44
CA LEU A 17 -2.65 6.07 1.03
C LEU A 17 -1.93 4.73 1.16
N PHE A 18 -0.62 4.69 0.90
CA PHE A 18 0.18 3.49 1.10
C PHE A 18 0.22 3.08 2.57
N HIS A 19 0.54 3.98 3.50
CA HIS A 19 0.60 3.68 4.94
C HIS A 19 -0.78 3.33 5.52
N ALA A 20 -1.81 4.06 5.13
CA ALA A 20 -3.18 3.74 5.51
C ALA A 20 -3.60 2.37 4.95
N GLY A 21 -3.28 2.10 3.69
CA GLY A 21 -3.55 0.84 3.01
C GLY A 21 -2.86 -0.35 3.67
N THR A 22 -1.57 -0.25 4.00
CA THR A 22 -0.83 -1.33 4.68
C THR A 22 -1.41 -1.63 6.05
N THR A 23 -1.78 -0.59 6.82
CA THR A 23 -2.40 -0.73 8.14
C THR A 23 -3.76 -1.43 8.06
N VAL A 24 -4.64 -0.96 7.17
CA VAL A 24 -5.98 -1.53 6.97
C VAL A 24 -5.87 -2.97 6.45
N TRP A 25 -4.98 -3.22 5.50
CA TRP A 25 -4.79 -4.55 4.93
C TRP A 25 -4.23 -5.53 5.95
N PHE A 26 -3.27 -5.09 6.77
CA PHE A 26 -2.74 -5.87 7.88
C PHE A 26 -3.86 -6.28 8.84
N ALA A 27 -4.61 -5.30 9.36
CA ALA A 27 -5.70 -5.54 10.30
C ALA A 27 -6.79 -6.47 9.73
N TYR A 28 -7.08 -6.33 8.44
CA TYR A 28 -8.04 -7.19 7.75
C TYR A 28 -7.54 -8.64 7.64
N CYS A 29 -6.29 -8.86 7.22
CA CYS A 29 -5.76 -10.19 7.05
C CYS A 29 -5.40 -10.90 8.37
N THR A 30 -5.04 -10.15 9.41
CA THR A 30 -4.81 -10.71 10.75
C THR A 30 -6.11 -11.27 11.34
N LYS A 31 -7.24 -10.59 11.14
CA LYS A 31 -8.57 -11.09 11.53
C LYS A 31 -8.96 -12.40 10.83
N ARG A 32 -8.39 -12.69 9.67
CA ARG A 32 -8.62 -13.92 8.88
C ARG A 32 -7.52 -14.98 9.04
N GLY A 33 -6.66 -14.86 10.06
CA GLY A 33 -5.64 -15.87 10.38
C GLY A 33 -4.37 -15.84 9.53
N ALA A 34 -4.20 -14.85 8.63
CA ALA A 34 -3.06 -14.77 7.71
C ALA A 34 -1.88 -13.90 8.22
N CYS A 35 -1.81 -13.63 9.53
CA CYS A 35 -0.93 -12.63 10.15
C CYS A 35 0.54 -12.72 9.70
N LYS A 36 1.18 -13.89 9.80
CA LYS A 36 2.62 -14.05 9.50
C LYS A 36 2.97 -13.79 8.03
N ARG A 37 2.13 -14.28 7.10
CA ARG A 37 2.35 -14.12 5.66
C ARG A 37 2.20 -12.66 5.26
N VAL A 38 1.16 -11.99 5.77
CA VAL A 38 0.93 -10.57 5.46
C VAL A 38 2.00 -9.68 6.08
N LEU A 39 2.44 -9.96 7.31
CA LEU A 39 3.55 -9.24 7.93
C LEU A 39 4.82 -9.34 7.08
N ALA A 40 5.18 -10.54 6.63
CA ALA A 40 6.34 -10.74 5.77
C ALA A 40 6.22 -9.98 4.44
N THR A 41 5.03 -9.99 3.81
CA THR A 41 4.76 -9.21 2.60
C THR A 41 4.89 -7.71 2.84
N LEU A 42 4.36 -7.19 3.95
CA LEU A 42 4.44 -5.77 4.28
C LEU A 42 5.88 -5.34 4.52
N ILE A 43 6.65 -6.12 5.27
CA ILE A 43 8.08 -5.86 5.48
C ILE A 43 8.81 -5.80 4.13
N ALA A 44 8.57 -6.76 3.24
CA ALA A 44 9.23 -6.80 1.94
C ALA A 44 8.88 -5.59 1.05
N ILE A 45 7.60 -5.19 0.99
CA ILE A 45 7.18 -4.04 0.19
C ILE A 45 7.72 -2.74 0.78
N HIS A 46 7.67 -2.57 2.11
CA HIS A 46 8.27 -1.39 2.76
C HIS A 46 9.77 -1.30 2.50
N ALA A 47 10.51 -2.39 2.72
CA ALA A 47 11.94 -2.42 2.48
C ALA A 47 12.30 -2.04 1.03
N LEU A 48 11.53 -2.52 0.06
CA LEU A 48 11.72 -2.16 -1.36
C LEU A 48 11.48 -0.67 -1.61
N VAL A 49 10.34 -0.13 -1.16
CA VAL A 49 9.98 1.29 -1.35
C VAL A 49 11.00 2.21 -0.68
N ASP A 50 11.39 1.89 0.55
CA ASP A 50 12.34 2.70 1.32
C ASP A 50 13.74 2.65 0.70
N SER A 51 14.15 1.49 0.17
CA SER A 51 15.43 1.36 -0.54
C SER A 51 15.44 2.17 -1.84
N LEU A 52 14.34 2.18 -2.59
CA LEU A 52 14.21 3.00 -3.81
C LEU A 52 14.23 4.50 -3.48
N ALA A 53 13.54 4.91 -2.41
CA ALA A 53 13.52 6.29 -1.95
C ALA A 53 14.92 6.75 -1.49
N ALA A 54 15.62 5.92 -0.71
CA ALA A 54 16.98 6.19 -0.28
C ALA A 54 17.93 6.27 -1.49
N TYR A 55 17.83 5.33 -2.44
CA TYR A 55 18.64 5.36 -3.66
C TYR A 55 18.37 6.61 -4.50
N TYR A 56 17.12 7.03 -4.64
CA TYR A 56 16.78 8.30 -5.29
C TYR A 56 17.39 9.50 -4.57
N GLN A 57 17.30 9.57 -3.24
CA GLN A 57 17.88 10.68 -2.47
C GLN A 57 19.40 10.77 -2.61
N ILE A 58 20.08 9.63 -2.73
CA ILE A 58 21.54 9.57 -2.91
C ILE A 58 21.96 9.92 -4.34
N THR A 59 21.24 9.41 -5.35
CA THR A 59 21.67 9.48 -6.76
C THR A 59 20.98 10.59 -7.56
N LEU A 60 19.90 11.16 -7.03
CA LEU A 60 18.98 12.04 -7.75
C LEU A 60 18.44 11.43 -9.06
N SER A 61 18.43 10.10 -9.16
CA SER A 61 17.97 9.38 -10.35
C SER A 61 16.46 9.50 -10.55
N ALA A 62 16.05 10.23 -11.59
CA ALA A 62 14.64 10.36 -11.97
C ALA A 62 13.98 9.00 -12.26
N THR A 63 14.75 8.05 -12.82
CA THR A 63 14.28 6.69 -13.07
C THR A 63 13.96 5.96 -11.77
N ALA A 64 14.81 6.10 -10.74
CA ALA A 64 14.56 5.49 -9.44
C ALA A 64 13.32 6.07 -8.75
N ALA A 65 13.14 7.40 -8.83
CA ALA A 65 11.93 8.06 -8.32
C ALA A 65 10.66 7.55 -9.01
N LEU A 66 10.68 7.46 -10.35
CA LEU A 66 9.54 6.96 -11.13
C LEU A 66 9.20 5.51 -10.74
N ILE A 67 10.21 4.64 -10.66
CA ILE A 67 10.00 3.24 -10.25
C ILE A 67 9.41 3.18 -8.83
N GLY A 68 9.95 3.97 -7.89
CA GLY A 68 9.43 4.06 -6.53
C GLY A 68 7.95 4.44 -6.49
N TYR A 69 7.56 5.49 -7.20
CA TYR A 69 6.16 5.91 -7.25
C TYR A 69 5.23 4.87 -7.90
N LEU A 70 5.68 4.20 -8.95
CA LEU A 70 4.90 3.13 -9.58
C LEU A 70 4.69 1.94 -8.64
N VAL A 71 5.74 1.54 -7.90
CA VAL A 71 5.64 0.46 -6.90
C VAL A 71 4.66 0.82 -5.80
N VAL A 72 4.72 2.05 -5.27
CA VAL A 72 3.78 2.52 -4.24
C VAL A 72 2.35 2.55 -4.78
N LEU A 73 2.13 3.10 -5.97
CA LEU A 73 0.80 3.16 -6.60
C LEU A 73 0.23 1.76 -6.83
N MET A 74 1.02 0.83 -7.35
CA MET A 74 0.62 -0.56 -7.55
C MET A 74 0.27 -1.25 -6.22
N ALA A 75 1.06 -1.02 -5.17
CA ALA A 75 0.77 -1.57 -3.85
C ALA A 75 -0.56 -1.04 -3.29
N VAL A 76 -0.80 0.27 -3.40
CA VAL A 76 -2.09 0.88 -3.02
C VAL A 76 -3.24 0.22 -3.79
N VAL A 77 -3.18 0.19 -5.12
CA VAL A 77 -4.23 -0.42 -5.96
C VAL A 77 -4.46 -1.89 -5.58
N TYR A 78 -3.39 -2.65 -5.36
CA TYR A 78 -3.49 -4.05 -4.95
C TYR A 78 -4.20 -4.21 -3.60
N MET A 79 -3.79 -3.45 -2.57
CA MET A 79 -4.34 -3.55 -1.22
C MET A 79 -5.82 -3.18 -1.17
N PHE A 80 -6.18 -2.04 -1.74
CA PHE A 80 -7.57 -1.57 -1.77
C PHE A 80 -8.43 -2.42 -2.70
N GLY A 81 -7.92 -2.83 -3.87
CA GLY A 81 -8.63 -3.69 -4.80
C GLY A 81 -8.87 -5.09 -4.25
N LYS A 82 -7.89 -5.67 -3.56
CA LYS A 82 -8.05 -6.96 -2.87
C LYS A 82 -9.12 -6.88 -1.78
N ARG A 83 -9.03 -5.86 -0.91
CA ARG A 83 -10.04 -5.63 0.13
C ARG A 83 -11.44 -5.49 -0.46
N HIS A 84 -11.60 -4.68 -1.52
CA HIS A 84 -12.89 -4.48 -2.16
C HIS A 84 -13.46 -5.80 -2.72
N ARG A 85 -12.64 -6.57 -3.44
CA ARG A 85 -13.07 -7.89 -3.95
C ARG A 85 -13.49 -8.83 -2.84
N ASP A 86 -12.74 -8.87 -1.74
CA ASP A 86 -13.06 -9.77 -0.64
C ASP A 86 -14.34 -9.35 0.09
N ILE A 87 -14.62 -8.04 0.20
CA ILE A 87 -15.89 -7.52 0.74
C ILE A 87 -17.06 -7.92 -0.17
N VAL A 88 -16.91 -7.77 -1.49
CA VAL A 88 -17.95 -8.14 -2.47
C VAL A 88 -18.18 -9.66 -2.50
N ALA A 89 -17.16 -10.46 -2.22
CA ALA A 89 -17.25 -11.92 -2.18
C ALA A 89 -17.85 -12.47 -0.87
N GLU A 90 -17.92 -11.67 0.19
CA GLU A 90 -18.53 -12.06 1.47
C GLU A 90 -20.07 -12.05 1.31
N LYS A 91 -20.70 -13.22 1.28
CA LYS A 91 -22.17 -13.35 1.13
C LYS A 91 -22.90 -12.73 2.33
N PRO A 92 -24.06 -12.08 2.13
CA PRO A 92 -24.82 -11.41 3.20
C PRO A 92 -25.32 -12.35 4.32
N GLU A 93 -25.37 -13.67 4.09
CA GLU A 93 -25.84 -14.65 5.07
C GLU A 93 -24.89 -14.87 6.25
N THR A 94 -23.62 -14.46 6.17
CA THR A 94 -22.66 -14.60 7.28
C THR A 94 -22.62 -13.39 8.23
N ILE A 95 -23.52 -12.42 8.04
CA ILE A 95 -23.54 -11.15 8.81
C ILE A 95 -24.52 -11.20 9.99
N LEU A 96 -25.45 -12.18 10.01
CA LEU A 96 -26.35 -12.31 11.15
C LEU A 96 -25.65 -13.07 12.28
N PRO A 97 -25.52 -12.49 13.48
CA PRO A 97 -25.11 -13.27 14.64
C PRO A 97 -26.12 -14.40 14.84
N GLU A 98 -25.61 -15.63 15.00
CA GLU A 98 -26.41 -16.73 15.54
C GLU A 98 -26.91 -16.27 16.92
N TYR A 99 -28.20 -15.95 17.01
CA TYR A 99 -28.93 -15.75 18.26
C TYR A 99 -29.57 -17.07 18.68
#